data_AF-A0A154P1E3-F1
#
_entry.id   AF-A0A154P1E3-F1
#
_cell.length_a   1.000
_cell.length_b   1.000
_cell.length_c   1.000
_cell.angle_alpha   90.00
_cell.angle_beta   90.00
_cell.angle_gamma   90.00
#
_symmetry.space_group_name_H-M   'P 1'
#
loop_
_entity.id
_entity.type
_entity.pdbx_description
1 polymer ?
#
loop_
_entity_poly.entity_id
_entity_poly.type
_entity_poly.pdbx_seq_one_letter_code
_entity_poly.pdbx_strand_id
1 'polypeptide(L)'
;MNQVLDKLNQRINAANKHREVVNEYKTLQTDEERIIFTLKVMLTYDIIPKMCGDTKDAKESEKLREQGNKVFVSKTLTNVTIIDALKLYTKSIAYAPYPSEQLALSYANRSAVLLKLHKYKECIQDIDRAIMLMYPDNLRAKLYMRKIECLQALKPPNVEDAVKEAQQCYNTEIPCASDAVSLKYNEQYGRHIMAARNINPGEVIAIETPYSLILNPNNVHTHCSNCLEVCWNNIPCNYCTFTMYCSEECRASEWKKYHDIECSVFPHLLKMDFSKLDLFSLRIAVQAVRDSSIHDLREEVKDVDSHDDIRTKGFSKDGIFASDQYRSILSLVTNTDKRSVHDLFRRSMDSCFILYFVTTCTSMFGSPLEKDLSVLMQNTDVTFVGSLILRHQQTIPSNAHSFPEEYDMDTNERGIVAMPFFSLINHSCNPNVLRVSRPKDIVIYAMYPIQECEQIFDNYSYHYALSPKATRRKALFEQYYFICNCIPCQDDWPLFQDVQSFQSLVQDAKVAAMIASVLMKSNNYLTTAAKGNVLDMDHIVDDLLQMIKVLYNLVPMPCLEMNTLVEILKRVYALHGNIFEIPKM
;
A
#
# COMPACT_ATOMS: atom_id res chain seq x y z
N MET A 1 7.82 15.05 -14.95
CA MET A 1 9.21 15.33 -14.49
C MET A 1 10.34 15.10 -15.51
N ASN A 2 10.29 14.14 -16.43
CA ASN A 2 11.42 13.87 -17.35
C ASN A 2 11.81 15.09 -18.21
N GLN A 3 10.84 15.83 -18.74
CA GLN A 3 11.09 17.07 -19.48
C GLN A 3 11.83 18.13 -18.65
N VAL A 4 11.61 18.17 -17.33
CA VAL A 4 12.32 19.10 -16.42
C VAL A 4 13.78 18.72 -16.33
N LEU A 5 14.08 17.43 -16.15
CA LEU A 5 15.47 16.95 -16.13
C LEU A 5 16.16 17.16 -17.48
N ASP A 6 15.48 16.89 -18.59
CA ASP A 6 16.06 17.11 -19.92
C ASP A 6 16.43 18.59 -20.11
N LYS A 7 15.54 19.50 -19.70
CA LYS A 7 15.79 20.94 -19.72
C LYS A 7 16.96 21.33 -18.81
N LEU A 8 17.04 20.78 -17.60
CA LEU A 8 18.15 21.02 -16.68
C LEU A 8 19.47 20.54 -17.29
N ASN A 9 19.50 19.31 -17.80
CA ASN A 9 20.68 18.72 -18.44
C ASN A 9 21.14 19.55 -19.64
N GLN A 10 20.21 20.04 -20.48
CA GLN A 10 20.54 20.96 -21.58
C GLN A 10 21.21 22.25 -21.07
N ARG A 11 20.67 22.87 -20.01
CA ARG A 11 21.23 24.11 -19.44
C ARG A 11 22.60 23.88 -18.79
N ILE A 12 22.78 22.79 -18.05
CA ILE A 12 24.06 22.40 -17.45
C ILE A 12 25.12 22.14 -18.53
N ASN A 13 24.74 21.42 -19.60
CA ASN A 13 25.63 21.10 -20.71
C ASN A 13 26.01 22.36 -21.49
N ALA A 14 25.08 23.28 -21.75
CA ALA A 14 25.35 24.57 -22.38
C ALA A 14 26.34 25.42 -21.56
N ALA A 15 26.34 25.29 -20.24
CA ALA A 15 27.30 25.93 -19.35
C ALA A 15 28.65 25.18 -19.22
N ASN A 16 28.81 24.00 -19.84
CA ASN A 16 29.96 23.09 -19.67
C ASN A 16 30.22 22.68 -18.22
N LYS A 17 29.16 22.58 -17.40
CA LYS A 17 29.26 22.32 -15.94
C LYS A 17 28.86 20.92 -15.51
N HIS A 18 28.51 20.03 -16.44
CA HIS A 18 28.01 18.69 -16.12
C HIS A 18 28.96 17.89 -15.21
N ARG A 19 30.26 17.87 -15.54
CA ARG A 19 31.26 17.13 -14.75
C ARG A 19 31.43 17.71 -13.35
N GLU A 20 31.34 19.03 -13.21
CA GLU A 20 31.44 19.74 -11.93
C GLU A 20 30.25 19.41 -11.03
N VAL A 21 29.02 19.56 -11.55
CA VAL A 21 27.78 19.24 -10.82
C VAL A 21 27.78 17.78 -10.34
N VAL A 22 28.13 16.83 -11.22
CA VAL A 22 28.18 15.40 -10.86
C VAL A 22 29.26 15.12 -9.81
N ASN A 23 30.42 15.77 -9.90
CA ASN A 23 31.51 15.57 -8.95
C ASN A 23 31.23 16.20 -7.58
N GLU A 24 30.62 17.39 -7.53
CA GLU A 24 30.21 18.03 -6.27
C GLU A 24 29.09 17.24 -5.60
N TYR A 25 28.10 16.74 -6.36
CA TYR A 25 27.03 15.92 -5.79
C TYR A 25 27.55 14.61 -5.17
N LYS A 26 28.57 13.99 -5.79
CA LYS A 26 29.21 12.77 -5.28
C LYS A 26 29.85 12.94 -3.91
N THR A 27 30.26 14.15 -3.54
CA THR A 27 30.93 14.37 -2.24
C THR A 27 29.95 14.56 -1.09
N LEU A 28 28.66 14.74 -1.37
CA LEU A 28 27.62 15.00 -0.36
C LEU A 28 27.31 13.73 0.44
N GLN A 29 27.35 13.84 1.76
CA GLN A 29 27.19 12.73 2.69
C GLN A 29 25.76 12.62 3.20
N THR A 30 25.10 13.75 3.49
CA THR A 30 23.76 13.76 4.08
C THR A 30 22.66 14.06 3.06
N ASP A 31 21.44 13.64 3.37
CA ASP A 31 20.28 13.99 2.53
C ASP A 31 19.96 15.49 2.58
N GLU A 32 20.25 16.18 3.70
CA GLU A 32 20.08 17.64 3.80
C GLU A 32 21.07 18.39 2.89
N GLU A 33 22.33 17.96 2.84
CA GLU A 33 23.32 18.47 1.89
C GLU A 33 22.88 18.27 0.43
N ARG A 34 22.31 17.10 0.10
CA ARG A 34 21.76 16.81 -1.23
C ARG A 34 20.62 17.74 -1.59
N ILE A 35 19.70 18.01 -0.66
CA ILE A 35 18.60 18.95 -0.88
C ILE A 35 19.10 20.38 -1.10
N ILE A 36 19.99 20.87 -0.23
CA ILE A 36 20.56 22.22 -0.36
C ILE A 36 21.28 22.38 -1.70
N PHE A 37 22.11 21.39 -2.07
CA PHE A 37 22.80 21.40 -3.35
C PHE A 37 21.82 21.38 -4.52
N THR A 38 20.79 20.54 -4.48
CA THR A 38 19.81 20.46 -5.57
C THR A 38 18.99 21.75 -5.70
N LEU A 39 18.59 22.40 -4.60
CA LEU A 39 17.95 23.72 -4.63
C LEU A 39 18.88 24.78 -5.26
N LYS A 40 20.17 24.77 -4.92
CA LYS A 40 21.18 25.65 -5.53
C LYS A 40 21.32 25.42 -7.04
N VAL A 41 21.32 24.16 -7.49
CA VAL A 41 21.35 23.80 -8.92
C VAL A 41 20.08 24.30 -9.61
N MET A 42 18.90 24.07 -9.01
CA MET A 42 17.63 24.56 -9.54
C MET A 42 17.62 26.08 -9.69
N LEU A 43 18.10 26.82 -8.68
CA LEU A 43 18.22 28.28 -8.72
C LEU A 43 19.20 28.75 -9.81
N THR A 44 20.40 28.16 -9.85
CA THR A 44 21.46 28.52 -10.81
C THR A 44 21.02 28.34 -12.26
N TYR A 45 20.23 27.30 -12.53
CA TYR A 45 19.76 26.97 -13.87
C TYR A 45 18.28 27.28 -14.09
N ASP A 46 17.66 28.15 -13.29
CA ASP A 46 16.29 28.65 -13.48
C ASP A 46 15.22 27.52 -13.62
N ILE A 47 15.35 26.48 -12.82
CA ILE A 47 14.38 25.37 -12.74
C ILE A 47 13.43 25.64 -11.58
N ILE A 48 12.38 26.42 -11.86
CA ILE A 48 11.35 26.77 -10.89
C ILE A 48 10.07 25.97 -11.19
N PRO A 49 9.51 25.23 -10.22
CA PRO A 49 8.26 24.50 -10.43
C PRO A 49 7.10 25.45 -10.74
N LYS A 50 6.25 25.07 -11.68
CA LYS A 50 5.07 25.83 -12.07
C LYS A 50 3.82 25.26 -11.41
N MET A 51 2.99 26.15 -10.89
CA MET A 51 1.68 25.76 -10.35
C MET A 51 0.81 25.19 -11.48
N CYS A 52 0.20 24.03 -11.22
CA CYS A 52 -0.62 23.27 -12.14
C CYS A 52 -1.41 22.25 -11.31
N GLY A 53 -2.58 21.81 -11.76
CA GLY A 53 -3.37 20.85 -11.00
C GLY A 53 -4.85 21.15 -11.10
N ASP A 54 -5.63 20.09 -11.00
CA ASP A 54 -7.08 20.20 -11.08
C ASP A 54 -7.64 20.74 -9.76
N THR A 55 -8.68 21.54 -9.88
CA THR A 55 -9.45 22.08 -8.74
C THR A 55 -10.92 21.70 -8.92
N LYS A 56 -11.74 22.02 -7.92
CA LYS A 56 -13.20 21.88 -8.07
C LYS A 56 -13.68 22.72 -9.26
N ASP A 57 -14.44 22.09 -10.16
CA ASP A 57 -14.96 22.70 -11.37
C ASP A 57 -16.41 22.27 -11.59
N ALA A 58 -17.34 23.24 -11.46
CA ALA A 58 -18.77 23.00 -11.63
C ALA A 58 -19.12 22.55 -13.06
N LYS A 59 -18.43 23.04 -14.10
CA LYS A 59 -18.70 22.68 -15.50
C LYS A 59 -18.22 21.27 -15.80
N GLU A 60 -17.04 20.90 -15.32
CA GLU A 60 -16.53 19.53 -15.50
C GLU A 60 -17.37 18.53 -14.70
N SER A 61 -17.80 18.89 -13.49
CA SER A 61 -18.78 18.12 -12.69
C SER A 61 -20.06 17.87 -13.51
N GLU A 62 -20.69 18.91 -14.04
CA GLU A 62 -21.90 18.80 -14.84
C GLU A 62 -21.72 17.91 -16.07
N LYS A 63 -20.63 18.10 -16.83
CA LYS A 63 -20.29 17.28 -17.99
C LYS A 63 -20.14 15.80 -17.64
N LEU A 64 -19.46 15.47 -16.53
CA LEU A 64 -19.29 14.09 -16.06
C LEU A 64 -20.63 13.47 -15.63
N ARG A 65 -21.48 14.24 -14.93
CA ARG A 65 -22.84 13.83 -14.56
C ARG A 65 -23.70 13.52 -15.79
N GLU A 66 -23.64 14.36 -16.82
CA GLU A 66 -24.36 14.15 -18.08
C GLU A 66 -23.87 12.90 -18.82
N GLN A 67 -22.57 12.62 -18.81
CA GLN A 67 -22.03 11.36 -19.33
C GLN A 67 -22.59 10.16 -18.55
N GLY A 68 -22.62 10.25 -17.21
CA GLY A 68 -23.24 9.23 -16.36
C GLY A 68 -24.73 9.00 -16.68
N ASN A 69 -25.48 10.09 -16.93
CA ASN A 69 -26.90 10.02 -17.33
C ASN A 69 -27.08 9.26 -18.66
N LYS A 70 -26.22 9.53 -19.65
CA LYS A 70 -26.26 8.84 -20.96
C LYS A 70 -26.06 7.34 -20.82
N VAL A 71 -25.12 6.92 -19.96
CA VAL A 71 -24.87 5.50 -19.69
C VAL A 71 -26.04 4.87 -18.93
N PHE A 72 -26.51 5.51 -17.86
CA PHE A 72 -27.56 4.97 -16.98
C PHE A 72 -28.92 4.80 -17.66
N VAL A 73 -29.27 5.66 -18.62
CA VAL A 73 -30.54 5.61 -19.36
C VAL A 73 -30.44 4.76 -20.64
N SER A 74 -29.27 4.15 -20.91
CA SER A 74 -29.09 3.31 -22.09
C SER A 74 -29.99 2.06 -22.07
N LYS A 75 -30.44 1.62 -23.25
CA LYS A 75 -31.32 0.44 -23.40
C LYS A 75 -30.64 -0.89 -23.03
N THR A 76 -29.32 -0.90 -22.88
CA THR A 76 -28.48 -2.08 -22.64
C THR A 76 -27.70 -1.92 -21.34
N LEU A 77 -28.39 -1.57 -20.25
CA LEU A 77 -27.78 -1.47 -18.93
C LEU A 77 -27.43 -2.88 -18.41
N THR A 78 -26.15 -3.13 -18.17
CA THR A 78 -25.58 -4.38 -17.68
C THR A 78 -24.80 -4.11 -16.39
N ASN A 79 -24.36 -5.17 -15.69
CA ASN A 79 -23.48 -5.03 -14.52
C ASN A 79 -22.20 -4.23 -14.80
N VAL A 80 -21.68 -4.23 -16.03
CA VAL A 80 -20.50 -3.44 -16.40
C VAL A 80 -20.87 -1.97 -16.61
N THR A 81 -21.90 -1.71 -17.42
CA THR A 81 -22.26 -0.33 -17.78
C THR A 81 -22.89 0.44 -16.62
N ILE A 82 -23.55 -0.25 -15.68
CA ILE A 82 -24.03 0.39 -14.44
C ILE A 82 -22.88 0.84 -13.53
N ILE A 83 -21.77 0.09 -13.48
CA ILE A 83 -20.56 0.47 -12.75
C ILE A 83 -19.84 1.63 -13.44
N ASP A 84 -19.86 1.70 -14.78
CA ASP A 84 -19.35 2.86 -15.50
C ASP A 84 -20.17 4.13 -15.19
N ALA A 85 -21.50 4.02 -15.12
CA ALA A 85 -22.35 5.12 -14.68
C ALA A 85 -22.02 5.54 -13.24
N LEU A 86 -21.84 4.57 -12.33
CA LEU A 86 -21.43 4.84 -10.94
C LEU A 86 -20.10 5.61 -10.88
N LYS A 87 -19.08 5.17 -11.62
CA LYS A 87 -17.77 5.83 -11.70
C LYS A 87 -17.89 7.26 -12.24
N LEU A 88 -18.72 7.49 -13.26
CA LEU A 88 -18.95 8.82 -13.82
C LEU A 88 -19.64 9.77 -12.82
N TYR A 89 -20.65 9.29 -12.09
CA TYR A 89 -21.27 10.11 -11.04
C TYR A 89 -20.33 10.36 -9.87
N THR A 90 -19.52 9.37 -9.46
CA THR A 90 -18.50 9.57 -8.43
C THR A 90 -17.42 10.57 -8.86
N LYS A 91 -16.99 10.53 -10.13
CA LYS A 91 -16.12 11.56 -10.72
C LYS A 91 -16.78 12.95 -10.72
N SER A 92 -18.05 13.03 -11.08
CA SER A 92 -18.81 14.28 -11.01
C SER A 92 -18.81 14.88 -9.60
N ILE A 93 -19.03 14.04 -8.58
CA ILE A 93 -18.99 14.43 -7.16
C ILE A 93 -17.58 14.92 -6.77
N ALA A 94 -16.52 14.27 -7.26
CA ALA A 94 -15.14 14.67 -6.99
C ALA A 94 -14.82 16.09 -7.51
N TYR A 95 -15.35 16.49 -8.67
CA TYR A 95 -15.15 17.82 -9.24
C TYR A 95 -16.12 18.90 -8.71
N ALA A 96 -17.25 18.53 -8.13
CA ALA A 96 -18.26 19.51 -7.70
C ALA A 96 -17.75 20.42 -6.55
N PRO A 97 -17.94 21.75 -6.64
CA PRO A 97 -17.68 22.66 -5.52
C PRO A 97 -18.55 22.35 -4.30
N TYR A 98 -18.08 22.69 -3.10
CA TYR A 98 -18.84 22.52 -1.85
C TYR A 98 -19.09 23.87 -1.16
N PRO A 99 -20.34 24.14 -0.71
CA PRO A 99 -21.58 23.49 -1.13
C PRO A 99 -21.99 23.92 -2.54
N SER A 100 -22.68 23.07 -3.31
CA SER A 100 -23.23 23.43 -4.62
C SER A 100 -24.45 22.59 -5.03
N GLU A 101 -25.24 23.12 -5.97
CA GLU A 101 -26.32 22.37 -6.63
C GLU A 101 -25.77 21.19 -7.45
N GLN A 102 -24.63 21.35 -8.13
CA GLN A 102 -23.98 20.29 -8.91
C GLN A 102 -23.63 19.07 -8.04
N LEU A 103 -23.15 19.32 -6.82
CA LEU A 103 -22.88 18.28 -5.85
C LEU A 103 -24.17 17.55 -5.42
N ALA A 104 -25.23 18.31 -5.12
CA ALA A 104 -26.53 17.76 -4.73
C ALA A 104 -27.17 16.90 -5.84
N LEU A 105 -27.15 17.39 -7.08
CA LEU A 105 -27.64 16.67 -8.26
C LEU A 105 -26.85 15.39 -8.51
N SER A 106 -25.52 15.43 -8.33
CA SER A 106 -24.67 14.25 -8.53
C SER A 106 -24.92 13.16 -7.49
N TYR A 107 -25.12 13.50 -6.20
CA TYR A 107 -25.57 12.55 -5.17
C TYR A 107 -26.95 11.96 -5.48
N ALA A 108 -27.89 12.79 -5.92
CA ALA A 108 -29.22 12.35 -6.34
C ALA A 108 -29.19 11.39 -7.54
N ASN A 109 -28.26 11.60 -8.48
CA ASN A 109 -28.04 10.69 -9.60
C ASN A 109 -27.37 9.39 -9.16
N ARG A 110 -26.33 9.46 -8.31
CA ARG A 110 -25.62 8.28 -7.82
C ARG A 110 -26.49 7.36 -6.96
N SER A 111 -27.36 7.91 -6.12
CA SER A 111 -28.35 7.11 -5.36
C SER A 111 -29.30 6.33 -6.27
N ALA A 112 -29.57 6.78 -7.50
CA ALA A 112 -30.37 6.01 -8.46
C ALA A 112 -29.67 4.71 -8.89
N VAL A 113 -28.34 4.81 -9.08
CA VAL A 113 -27.49 3.66 -9.41
C VAL A 113 -27.39 2.72 -8.22
N LEU A 114 -27.16 3.25 -7.01
CA LEU A 114 -27.05 2.45 -5.79
C LEU A 114 -28.34 1.67 -5.48
N LEU A 115 -29.51 2.24 -5.73
CA LEU A 115 -30.78 1.52 -5.63
C LEU A 115 -30.82 0.30 -6.58
N LYS A 116 -30.41 0.49 -7.84
CA LYS A 116 -30.36 -0.58 -8.84
C LYS A 116 -29.32 -1.67 -8.54
N LEU A 117 -28.32 -1.34 -7.72
CA LEU A 117 -27.31 -2.28 -7.23
C LEU A 117 -27.67 -2.88 -5.86
N HIS A 118 -28.90 -2.68 -5.37
CA HIS A 118 -29.37 -3.16 -4.07
C HIS A 118 -28.53 -2.68 -2.87
N LYS A 119 -27.77 -1.57 -3.03
CA LYS A 119 -26.99 -0.92 -1.97
C LYS A 119 -27.86 0.08 -1.21
N TYR A 120 -28.84 -0.45 -0.49
CA TYR A 120 -29.93 0.34 0.11
C TYR A 120 -29.45 1.33 1.17
N LYS A 121 -28.51 0.94 2.04
CA LYS A 121 -27.95 1.82 3.08
C LYS A 121 -27.20 2.99 2.45
N GLU A 122 -26.36 2.72 1.47
CA GLU A 122 -25.56 3.68 0.74
C GLU A 122 -26.42 4.64 -0.08
N CYS A 123 -27.49 4.12 -0.68
CA CYS A 123 -28.50 4.88 -1.41
C CYS A 123 -29.19 5.91 -0.49
N ILE A 124 -29.61 5.51 0.72
CA ILE A 124 -30.21 6.41 1.71
C ILE A 124 -29.24 7.52 2.10
N GLN A 125 -27.98 7.18 2.34
CA GLN A 125 -26.95 8.16 2.70
C GLN A 125 -26.75 9.21 1.60
N ASP A 126 -26.72 8.82 0.32
CA ASP A 126 -26.63 9.76 -0.80
C ASP A 126 -27.89 10.63 -0.96
N ILE A 127 -29.07 10.07 -0.69
CA ILE A 127 -30.32 10.84 -0.66
C ILE A 127 -30.27 11.93 0.43
N ASP A 128 -29.83 11.56 1.63
CA ASP A 128 -29.74 12.47 2.76
C ASP A 128 -28.73 13.59 2.51
N ARG A 129 -27.56 13.25 1.93
CA ARG A 129 -26.57 14.24 1.49
C ARG A 129 -27.16 15.20 0.46
N ALA A 130 -27.86 14.71 -0.57
CA ALA A 130 -28.49 15.56 -1.57
C ALA A 130 -29.52 16.51 -0.92
N ILE A 131 -30.35 15.99 -0.01
CA ILE A 131 -31.38 16.74 0.72
C ILE A 131 -30.81 17.85 1.61
N MET A 132 -29.68 17.58 2.27
CA MET A 132 -28.97 18.54 3.13
C MET A 132 -28.24 19.63 2.33
N LEU A 133 -28.04 19.44 1.03
CA LEU A 133 -27.43 20.39 0.11
C LEU A 133 -28.50 21.15 -0.69
N MET A 134 -28.07 21.91 -1.71
CA MET A 134 -28.93 22.76 -2.56
C MET A 134 -29.71 21.95 -3.62
N TYR A 135 -30.36 20.83 -3.24
CA TYR A 135 -31.15 20.04 -4.19
C TYR A 135 -32.51 20.71 -4.50
N PRO A 136 -32.92 20.82 -5.77
CA PRO A 136 -34.15 21.53 -6.14
C PRO A 136 -35.40 20.96 -5.48
N ASP A 137 -36.21 21.81 -4.85
CA ASP A 137 -37.40 21.40 -4.08
C ASP A 137 -38.41 20.60 -4.90
N ASN A 138 -38.60 20.98 -6.16
CA ASN A 138 -39.50 20.30 -7.10
C ASN A 138 -39.07 18.87 -7.45
N LEU A 139 -37.82 18.47 -7.15
CA LEU A 139 -37.29 17.14 -7.43
C LEU A 139 -37.23 16.24 -6.17
N ARG A 140 -37.41 16.80 -4.97
CA ARG A 140 -37.22 16.08 -3.68
C ARG A 140 -38.14 14.87 -3.52
N ALA A 141 -39.36 14.92 -4.07
CA ALA A 141 -40.30 13.80 -4.04
C ALA A 141 -39.69 12.51 -4.60
N LYS A 142 -38.86 12.61 -5.65
CA LYS A 142 -38.18 11.44 -6.26
C LYS A 142 -37.18 10.78 -5.30
N LEU A 143 -36.47 11.59 -4.51
CA LEU A 143 -35.52 11.10 -3.52
C LEU A 143 -36.23 10.44 -2.33
N TYR A 144 -37.32 11.05 -1.84
CA TYR A 144 -38.11 10.45 -0.76
C TYR A 144 -38.74 9.11 -1.17
N MET A 145 -39.28 8.99 -2.39
CA MET A 145 -39.80 7.72 -2.91
C MET A 145 -38.72 6.64 -2.95
N ARG A 146 -37.50 6.97 -3.41
CA ARG A 146 -36.35 6.06 -3.39
C ARG A 146 -35.93 5.67 -1.96
N LYS A 147 -35.95 6.63 -1.04
CA LYS A 147 -35.63 6.40 0.38
C LYS A 147 -36.63 5.43 1.01
N ILE A 148 -37.92 5.57 0.72
CA ILE A 148 -38.97 4.66 1.17
C ILE A 148 -38.72 3.24 0.66
N GLU A 149 -38.40 3.07 -0.63
CA GLU A 149 -38.08 1.76 -1.22
C GLU A 149 -36.88 1.09 -0.52
N CYS A 150 -35.79 1.84 -0.28
CA CYS A 150 -34.64 1.34 0.46
C CYS A 150 -34.99 0.94 1.90
N LEU A 151 -35.77 1.77 2.62
CA LEU A 151 -36.17 1.49 3.99
C LEU A 151 -37.09 0.27 4.09
N GLN A 152 -37.92 0.01 3.07
CA GLN A 152 -38.74 -1.20 2.99
C GLN A 152 -37.90 -2.47 2.75
N ALA A 153 -36.78 -2.35 2.04
CA ALA A 153 -35.87 -3.46 1.76
C ALA A 153 -34.92 -3.80 2.93
N LEU A 154 -34.62 -2.81 3.78
CA LEU A 154 -33.77 -2.99 4.95
C LEU A 154 -34.56 -3.60 6.13
N LYS A 155 -34.51 -4.92 6.31
CA LYS A 155 -34.81 -5.56 7.61
C LYS A 155 -33.59 -5.43 8.54
N PRO A 156 -33.78 -5.28 9.87
CA PRO A 156 -32.67 -5.11 10.80
C PRO A 156 -31.82 -6.40 10.87
N PRO A 157 -30.51 -6.32 10.61
CA PRO A 157 -29.58 -7.37 10.99
C PRO A 157 -29.18 -7.19 12.47
N ASN A 158 -29.24 -8.29 13.22
CA ASN A 158 -28.47 -8.46 14.46
C ASN A 158 -26.98 -8.38 14.12
N VAL A 159 -26.20 -7.67 14.93
CA VAL A 159 -24.75 -7.55 14.79
C VAL A 159 -24.10 -7.80 16.15
N GLU A 160 -23.44 -8.95 16.28
CA GLU A 160 -22.41 -9.39 17.25
C GLU A 160 -22.08 -10.83 16.77
N ASP A 161 -20.87 -11.35 16.63
CA ASP A 161 -19.46 -11.06 16.98
C ASP A 161 -18.61 -11.74 15.85
N ALA A 162 -17.29 -11.61 15.66
CA ALA A 162 -16.21 -11.63 16.63
C ALA A 162 -14.91 -11.08 16.00
N VAL A 163 -14.34 -10.04 16.61
CA VAL A 163 -12.90 -9.68 16.49
C VAL A 163 -12.21 -10.08 17.80
N LYS A 164 -12.44 -11.31 18.24
CA LYS A 164 -12.06 -11.77 19.60
C LYS A 164 -11.12 -12.97 19.63
N GLU A 165 -10.25 -13.09 18.63
CA GLU A 165 -9.13 -14.06 18.67
C GLU A 165 -7.74 -13.44 18.48
N ALA A 166 -7.61 -12.11 18.35
CA ALA A 166 -6.33 -11.47 18.09
C ALA A 166 -5.78 -10.67 19.28
N GLN A 167 -5.68 -11.27 20.47
CA GLN A 167 -5.13 -10.57 21.66
C GLN A 167 -4.27 -11.44 22.60
N GLN A 168 -3.57 -12.44 22.05
CA GLN A 168 -2.50 -13.14 22.75
C GLN A 168 -1.31 -13.38 21.82
N CYS A 169 -0.60 -12.32 21.47
CA CYS A 169 0.73 -12.39 20.87
C CYS A 169 1.54 -11.29 21.55
N TYR A 170 2.33 -11.65 22.57
CA TYR A 170 3.13 -10.66 23.32
C TYR A 170 4.60 -11.03 23.19
N ASN A 171 5.19 -10.73 22.03
CA ASN A 171 6.62 -10.50 22.00
C ASN A 171 6.94 -9.24 22.81
N THR A 172 7.85 -9.36 23.77
CA THR A 172 8.18 -8.24 24.66
C THR A 172 8.98 -7.14 23.98
N GLU A 173 9.68 -7.43 22.88
CA GLU A 173 10.44 -6.44 22.10
C GLU A 173 9.61 -5.87 20.94
N ILE A 174 8.65 -6.63 20.40
CA ILE A 174 7.94 -6.31 19.15
C ILE A 174 6.42 -6.51 19.32
N PRO A 175 5.67 -5.50 19.78
CA PRO A 175 4.27 -5.69 20.20
C PRO A 175 3.31 -6.24 19.14
N CYS A 176 3.61 -6.06 17.85
CA CYS A 176 2.79 -6.59 16.75
C CYS A 176 3.09 -8.06 16.39
N ALA A 177 4.10 -8.68 17.00
CA ALA A 177 4.54 -10.04 16.72
C ALA A 177 4.22 -11.01 17.86
N SER A 178 4.13 -12.30 17.50
CA SER A 178 4.03 -13.40 18.46
C SER A 178 5.35 -13.63 19.21
N ASP A 179 5.25 -14.30 20.36
CA ASP A 179 6.40 -14.79 21.13
C ASP A 179 7.23 -15.84 20.36
N ALA A 180 6.69 -16.35 19.23
CA ALA A 180 7.31 -17.37 18.40
C ALA A 180 8.52 -16.86 17.62
N VAL A 181 8.75 -15.55 17.57
CA VAL A 181 9.81 -14.94 16.77
C VAL A 181 10.70 -14.01 17.58
N SER A 182 11.90 -13.76 17.08
CA SER A 182 12.83 -12.80 17.66
C SER A 182 13.60 -12.07 16.56
N LEU A 183 13.92 -10.80 16.78
CA LEU A 183 14.78 -10.04 15.90
C LEU A 183 16.25 -10.40 16.15
N LYS A 184 17.01 -10.65 15.09
CA LYS A 184 18.45 -10.92 15.15
C LYS A 184 19.19 -10.06 14.12
N TYR A 185 20.52 -10.03 14.23
CA TYR A 185 21.39 -9.34 13.28
C TYR A 185 22.59 -10.22 12.94
N ASN A 186 22.98 -10.22 11.67
CA ASN A 186 24.29 -10.65 11.20
C ASN A 186 24.66 -9.90 9.90
N GLU A 187 25.92 -9.99 9.47
CA GLU A 187 26.40 -9.27 8.27
C GLU A 187 25.73 -9.76 6.98
N GLN A 188 25.37 -11.04 6.91
CA GLN A 188 24.81 -11.66 5.70
C GLN A 188 23.39 -11.17 5.40
N TYR A 189 22.55 -11.11 6.43
CA TYR A 189 21.11 -10.85 6.32
C TYR A 189 20.71 -9.48 6.87
N GLY A 190 21.66 -8.75 7.49
CA GLY A 190 21.34 -7.57 8.28
C GLY A 190 20.43 -7.95 9.45
N ARG A 191 19.49 -7.06 9.77
CA ARG A 191 18.39 -7.36 10.70
C ARG A 191 17.44 -8.38 10.06
N HIS A 192 17.07 -9.41 10.80
CA HIS A 192 16.21 -10.48 10.30
C HIS A 192 15.42 -11.14 11.43
N ILE A 193 14.26 -11.69 11.09
CA ILE A 193 13.39 -12.39 12.04
C ILE A 193 13.71 -13.88 12.07
N MET A 194 13.92 -14.44 13.26
CA MET A 194 14.16 -15.87 13.48
C MET A 194 13.09 -16.46 14.40
N ALA A 195 12.76 -17.73 14.19
CA ALA A 195 11.91 -18.50 15.08
C ALA A 195 12.59 -18.67 16.45
N ALA A 196 11.92 -18.23 17.51
CA ALA A 196 12.33 -18.37 18.90
C ALA A 196 11.92 -19.72 19.51
N ARG A 197 11.03 -20.45 18.83
CA ARG A 197 10.59 -21.82 19.12
C ARG A 197 10.14 -22.48 17.82
N ASN A 198 9.87 -23.79 17.86
CA ASN A 198 9.19 -24.45 16.75
C ASN A 198 7.80 -23.81 16.50
N ILE A 199 7.46 -23.63 15.21
CA ILE A 199 6.22 -23.03 14.75
C ILE A 199 5.51 -24.01 13.82
N ASN A 200 4.24 -24.26 14.07
CA ASN A 200 3.40 -25.09 13.21
C ASN A 200 2.84 -24.27 12.03
N PRO A 201 2.57 -24.92 10.88
CA PRO A 201 1.76 -24.33 9.83
C PRO A 201 0.45 -23.77 10.37
N GLY A 202 0.05 -22.59 9.90
CA GLY A 202 -1.18 -21.89 10.28
C GLY A 202 -1.06 -20.98 11.51
N GLU A 203 0.02 -21.08 12.29
CA GLU A 203 0.24 -20.15 13.42
C GLU A 203 0.40 -18.71 12.92
N VAL A 204 -0.21 -17.77 13.64
CA VAL A 204 -0.06 -16.33 13.39
C VAL A 204 1.32 -15.88 13.90
N ILE A 205 2.13 -15.36 13.00
CA ILE A 205 3.47 -14.82 13.31
C ILE A 205 3.35 -13.38 13.81
N ALA A 206 2.55 -12.57 13.13
CA ALA A 206 2.38 -11.15 13.44
C ALA A 206 1.11 -10.56 12.82
N ILE A 207 0.62 -9.49 13.43
CA ILE A 207 -0.48 -8.65 12.94
C ILE A 207 0.01 -7.21 13.01
N GLU A 208 0.32 -6.60 11.86
CA GLU A 208 0.85 -5.24 11.81
C GLU A 208 -0.18 -4.28 11.20
N THR A 209 -0.47 -3.21 11.94
CA THR A 209 -1.19 -2.05 11.41
C THR A 209 -0.16 -1.10 10.76
N PRO A 210 -0.40 -0.58 9.54
CA PRO A 210 0.52 0.35 8.91
C PRO A 210 0.77 1.59 9.77
N TYR A 211 2.03 2.03 9.89
CA TYR A 211 2.34 3.38 10.37
C TYR A 211 1.69 4.42 9.45
N SER A 212 1.86 4.23 8.13
CA SER A 212 1.24 5.08 7.12
C SER A 212 0.77 4.25 5.93
N LEU A 213 -0.20 4.78 5.19
CA LEU A 213 -0.77 4.16 4.02
C LEU A 213 -1.21 5.20 2.99
N ILE A 214 -1.23 4.80 1.72
CA ILE A 214 -1.76 5.63 0.62
C ILE A 214 -2.55 4.77 -0.35
N LEU A 215 -3.72 5.28 -0.76
CA LEU A 215 -4.57 4.64 -1.75
C LEU A 215 -3.91 4.69 -3.14
N ASN A 216 -4.05 3.62 -3.92
CA ASN A 216 -3.70 3.62 -5.33
C ASN A 216 -4.58 4.65 -6.07
N PRO A 217 -4.02 5.64 -6.80
CA PRO A 217 -4.81 6.67 -7.47
C PRO A 217 -5.91 6.13 -8.41
N ASN A 218 -5.73 4.92 -8.96
CA ASN A 218 -6.73 4.27 -9.81
C ASN A 218 -7.98 3.82 -9.04
N ASN A 219 -7.91 3.71 -7.71
CA ASN A 219 -8.94 3.18 -6.82
C ASN A 219 -9.73 4.28 -6.09
N VAL A 220 -9.40 5.57 -6.31
CA VAL A 220 -10.02 6.74 -5.63
C VAL A 220 -11.55 6.78 -5.70
N HIS A 221 -12.17 6.27 -6.77
CA HIS A 221 -13.62 6.33 -6.95
C HIS A 221 -14.38 5.11 -6.39
N THR A 222 -13.66 4.13 -5.85
CA THR A 222 -14.24 2.89 -5.30
C THR A 222 -13.78 2.61 -3.87
N HIS A 223 -12.81 3.37 -3.35
CA HIS A 223 -12.21 3.14 -2.04
C HIS A 223 -12.07 4.44 -1.24
N CYS A 224 -12.07 4.31 0.08
CA CYS A 224 -11.75 5.40 0.99
C CYS A 224 -10.24 5.72 0.95
N SER A 225 -9.86 6.99 0.87
CA SER A 225 -8.46 7.44 0.87
C SER A 225 -7.79 7.26 2.25
N ASN A 226 -8.57 7.27 3.33
CA ASN A 226 -8.08 7.13 4.71
C ASN A 226 -7.93 5.67 5.18
N CYS A 227 -8.93 4.82 4.91
CA CYS A 227 -8.96 3.44 5.42
C CYS A 227 -8.83 2.37 4.33
N LEU A 228 -8.83 2.75 3.05
CA LEU A 228 -8.74 1.84 1.89
C LEU A 228 -9.88 0.83 1.78
N GLU A 229 -10.92 0.92 2.61
CA GLU A 229 -12.12 0.10 2.47
C GLU A 229 -12.91 0.48 1.21
N VAL A 230 -13.51 -0.53 0.59
CA VAL A 230 -14.42 -0.38 -0.53
C VAL A 230 -15.61 0.46 -0.10
N CYS A 231 -15.94 1.49 -0.88
CA CYS A 231 -17.13 2.28 -0.66
C CYS A 231 -17.71 2.72 -2.00
N TRP A 232 -19.01 2.46 -2.16
CA TRP A 232 -19.73 2.72 -3.41
C TRP A 232 -20.40 4.11 -3.41
N ASN A 233 -20.42 4.77 -2.26
CA ASN A 233 -21.00 6.09 -2.07
C ASN A 233 -20.02 7.07 -1.40
N ASN A 234 -18.77 7.10 -1.88
CA ASN A 234 -17.74 7.96 -1.33
C ASN A 234 -18.15 9.43 -1.28
N ILE A 235 -17.72 10.15 -0.24
CA ILE A 235 -17.80 11.61 -0.15
C ILE A 235 -16.47 12.22 -0.56
N PRO A 236 -16.44 13.37 -1.26
CA PRO A 236 -15.19 13.99 -1.68
C PRO A 236 -14.57 14.82 -0.55
N CYS A 237 -13.28 15.13 -0.68
CA CYS A 237 -12.73 16.31 -0.03
C CYS A 237 -13.48 17.56 -0.51
N ASN A 238 -13.62 18.56 0.35
CA ASN A 238 -14.28 19.82 -0.02
C ASN A 238 -13.42 20.69 -0.96
N TYR A 239 -12.10 20.53 -0.95
CA TYR A 239 -11.16 21.46 -1.57
C TYR A 239 -10.38 20.88 -2.76
N CYS A 240 -10.12 19.57 -2.79
CA CYS A 240 -9.46 18.90 -3.92
C CYS A 240 -10.35 17.87 -4.60
N THR A 241 -9.91 17.40 -5.77
CA THR A 241 -10.56 16.32 -6.55
C THR A 241 -9.94 14.94 -6.32
N PHE A 242 -8.88 14.85 -5.50
CA PHE A 242 -8.02 13.68 -5.39
C PHE A 242 -8.42 12.66 -4.30
N THR A 243 -8.95 13.09 -3.15
CA THR A 243 -9.36 12.14 -2.09
C THR A 243 -10.86 11.99 -2.01
N MET A 244 -11.28 10.77 -1.71
CA MET A 244 -12.66 10.36 -1.51
C MET A 244 -12.73 9.47 -0.25
N TYR A 245 -13.83 9.53 0.50
CA TYR A 245 -13.93 8.92 1.83
C TYR A 245 -15.21 8.12 1.99
N CYS A 246 -15.17 7.07 2.81
CA CYS A 246 -16.38 6.31 3.15
C CYS A 246 -17.28 7.05 4.15
N SER A 247 -16.72 7.94 4.96
CA SER A 247 -17.44 8.66 6.01
C SER A 247 -16.82 10.02 6.34
N GLU A 248 -17.59 10.88 7.02
CA GLU A 248 -17.13 12.19 7.50
C GLU A 248 -16.00 12.04 8.53
N GLU A 249 -16.03 10.99 9.35
CA GLU A 249 -14.99 10.66 10.32
C GLU A 249 -13.68 10.31 9.61
N CYS A 250 -13.74 9.49 8.54
CA CYS A 250 -12.55 9.20 7.72
C CYS A 250 -12.00 10.46 7.06
N ARG A 251 -12.87 11.35 6.57
CA ARG A 251 -12.46 12.64 5.98
C ARG A 251 -11.77 13.53 7.00
N ALA A 252 -12.36 13.71 8.18
CA ALA A 252 -11.79 14.53 9.25
C ALA A 252 -10.48 13.93 9.80
N SER A 253 -10.41 12.59 9.93
CA SER A 253 -9.20 11.89 10.36
C SER A 253 -8.04 12.10 9.38
N GLU A 254 -8.26 11.88 8.07
CA GLU A 254 -7.19 12.06 7.07
C GLU A 254 -6.75 13.52 6.98
N TRP A 255 -7.71 14.46 7.03
CA TRP A 255 -7.45 15.90 7.05
C TRP A 255 -6.49 16.28 8.17
N LYS A 256 -6.76 15.83 9.40
CA LYS A 256 -5.93 16.12 10.57
C LYS A 256 -4.54 15.48 10.47
N LYS A 257 -4.44 14.26 9.92
CA LYS A 257 -3.19 13.50 9.89
C LYS A 257 -2.20 14.02 8.85
N TYR A 258 -2.67 14.41 7.66
CA TYR A 258 -1.77 14.87 6.60
C TYR A 258 -2.49 15.55 5.43
N HIS A 259 -3.77 15.26 5.19
CA HIS A 259 -4.41 15.71 3.96
C HIS A 259 -4.59 17.23 3.89
N ASP A 260 -4.61 17.96 5.00
CA ASP A 260 -4.65 19.44 4.96
C ASP A 260 -3.42 20.05 4.25
N ILE A 261 -2.25 19.43 4.39
CA ILE A 261 -1.02 19.78 3.65
C ILE A 261 -1.08 19.19 2.23
N GLU A 262 -1.44 17.92 2.08
CA GLU A 262 -1.44 17.24 0.78
C GLU A 262 -2.47 17.83 -0.20
N CYS A 263 -3.57 18.36 0.31
CA CYS A 263 -4.71 18.84 -0.48
C CYS A 263 -4.31 19.92 -1.49
N SER A 264 -3.37 20.81 -1.15
CA SER A 264 -2.87 21.84 -2.07
C SER A 264 -1.63 21.40 -2.85
N VAL A 265 -1.01 20.27 -2.51
CA VAL A 265 0.24 19.78 -3.11
C VAL A 265 0.01 18.69 -4.14
N PHE A 266 -0.75 17.65 -3.80
CA PHE A 266 -0.92 16.46 -4.65
C PHE A 266 -1.49 16.76 -6.05
N PRO A 267 -2.43 17.72 -6.25
CA PRO A 267 -2.89 18.07 -7.59
C PRO A 267 -1.75 18.48 -8.53
N HIS A 268 -0.72 19.16 -8.01
CA HIS A 268 0.48 19.55 -8.74
C HIS A 268 1.33 18.34 -9.10
N LEU A 269 1.62 17.50 -8.12
CA LEU A 269 2.45 16.32 -8.29
C LEU A 269 1.84 15.35 -9.31
N LEU A 270 0.53 15.07 -9.19
CA LEU A 270 -0.19 14.22 -10.13
C LEU A 270 -0.18 14.80 -11.56
N LYS A 271 -0.36 16.12 -11.72
CA LYS A 271 -0.31 16.78 -13.03
C LYS A 271 1.08 16.72 -13.68
N MET A 272 2.12 16.55 -12.86
CA MET A 272 3.52 16.46 -13.28
C MET A 272 4.04 15.02 -13.41
N ASP A 273 3.14 14.05 -13.35
CA ASP A 273 3.39 12.60 -13.42
C ASP A 273 4.30 12.08 -12.31
N PHE A 274 4.21 12.63 -11.10
CA PHE A 274 4.84 12.01 -9.94
C PHE A 274 4.19 10.68 -9.61
N SER A 275 4.99 9.70 -9.19
CA SER A 275 4.50 8.37 -8.89
C SER A 275 3.78 8.32 -7.54
N LYS A 276 2.98 7.28 -7.32
CA LYS A 276 2.40 6.97 -6.01
C LYS A 276 3.45 6.86 -4.89
N LEU A 277 4.69 6.44 -5.21
CA LEU A 277 5.79 6.35 -4.24
C LEU A 277 6.29 7.73 -3.83
N ASP A 278 6.28 8.69 -4.75
CA ASP A 278 6.64 10.08 -4.45
C ASP A 278 5.58 10.75 -3.56
N LEU A 279 4.29 10.54 -3.87
CA LEU A 279 3.20 10.99 -3.00
C LEU A 279 3.32 10.39 -1.60
N PHE A 280 3.67 9.09 -1.53
CA PHE A 280 3.82 8.40 -0.26
C PHE A 280 5.01 8.92 0.56
N SER A 281 6.11 9.31 -0.09
CA SER A 281 7.26 9.92 0.58
C SER A 281 6.90 11.23 1.29
N LEU A 282 6.05 12.05 0.65
CA LEU A 282 5.52 13.26 1.28
C LEU A 282 4.58 12.92 2.43
N ARG A 283 3.66 11.97 2.24
CA ARG A 283 2.71 11.56 3.30
C ARG A 283 3.40 11.13 4.58
N ILE A 284 4.42 10.26 4.47
CA ILE A 284 5.19 9.78 5.62
C ILE A 284 5.90 10.97 6.32
N ALA A 285 6.49 11.90 5.56
CA ALA A 285 7.16 13.07 6.12
C ALA A 285 6.19 14.03 6.84
N VAL A 286 5.00 14.28 6.26
CA VAL A 286 3.96 15.10 6.90
C VAL A 286 3.47 14.44 8.18
N GLN A 287 3.20 13.14 8.14
CA GLN A 287 2.77 12.40 9.32
C GLN A 287 3.83 12.46 10.43
N ALA A 288 5.11 12.30 10.11
CA ALA A 288 6.19 12.45 11.09
C ALA A 288 6.19 13.82 11.78
N VAL A 289 6.02 14.90 11.01
CA VAL A 289 5.94 16.29 11.54
C VAL A 289 4.63 16.55 12.32
N ARG A 290 3.61 15.73 12.15
CA ARG A 290 2.40 15.77 12.99
C ARG A 290 2.54 15.00 14.29
N ASP A 291 3.29 13.91 14.25
CA ASP A 291 3.55 13.06 15.41
C ASP A 291 4.59 13.68 16.35
N SER A 292 5.47 14.56 15.84
CA SER A 292 6.50 15.22 16.64
C SER A 292 6.91 16.58 16.06
N SER A 293 7.55 17.43 16.87
CA SER A 293 8.05 18.73 16.40
C SER A 293 9.24 18.54 15.44
N ILE A 294 9.45 19.49 14.52
CA ILE A 294 10.61 19.44 13.60
C ILE A 294 11.93 19.40 14.38
N HIS A 295 12.01 20.09 15.52
CA HIS A 295 13.18 20.07 16.38
C HIS A 295 13.44 18.66 16.95
N ASP A 296 12.43 18.05 17.55
CA ASP A 296 12.55 16.72 18.15
C ASP A 296 12.84 15.66 17.08
N LEU A 297 12.26 15.78 15.88
CA LEU A 297 12.56 14.91 14.74
C LEU A 297 14.02 14.99 14.30
N ARG A 298 14.67 16.17 14.36
CA ARG A 298 16.11 16.27 14.05
C ARG A 298 16.93 15.48 15.04
N GLU A 299 16.62 15.61 16.33
CA GLU A 299 17.33 14.87 17.37
C GLU A 299 17.06 13.37 17.25
N GLU A 300 15.82 12.97 16.92
CA GLU A 300 15.44 11.59 16.67
C GLU A 300 16.21 10.98 15.49
N VAL A 301 16.34 11.71 14.37
CA VAL A 301 17.13 11.27 13.21
C VAL A 301 18.59 11.09 13.58
N LYS A 302 19.19 12.04 14.31
CA LYS A 302 20.58 11.95 14.77
C LYS A 302 20.78 10.74 15.69
N ASP A 303 19.88 10.53 16.64
CA ASP A 303 19.92 9.42 17.59
C ASP A 303 19.81 8.08 16.86
N VAL A 304 18.84 7.91 15.96
CA VAL A 304 18.70 6.67 15.16
C VAL A 304 19.89 6.44 14.24
N ASP A 305 20.42 7.48 13.59
CA ASP A 305 21.53 7.34 12.65
C ASP A 305 22.86 7.04 13.33
N SER A 306 23.09 7.57 14.53
CA SER A 306 24.27 7.32 15.35
C SER A 306 24.17 6.09 16.25
N HIS A 307 23.04 5.36 16.24
CA HIS A 307 22.84 4.18 17.08
C HIS A 307 23.80 3.04 16.69
N ASP A 308 24.69 2.67 17.60
CA ASP A 308 25.79 1.72 17.37
C ASP A 308 25.31 0.27 17.13
N ASP A 309 24.33 -0.20 17.90
CA ASP A 309 23.81 -1.57 17.78
C ASP A 309 22.78 -1.67 16.64
N ILE A 310 23.25 -2.16 15.49
CA ILE A 310 22.43 -2.32 14.29
C ILE A 310 21.20 -3.22 14.55
N ARG A 311 21.25 -4.19 15.49
CA ARG A 311 20.08 -5.03 15.82
C ARG A 311 18.94 -4.18 16.37
N THR A 312 19.26 -3.29 17.31
CA THR A 312 18.28 -2.49 18.05
C THR A 312 18.08 -1.10 17.47
N LYS A 313 18.65 -0.80 16.30
CA LYS A 313 18.38 0.45 15.57
C LYS A 313 16.88 0.60 15.33
N GLY A 314 16.30 1.71 15.79
CA GLY A 314 14.86 1.99 15.74
C GLY A 314 14.06 1.62 17.00
N PHE A 315 14.69 0.97 17.98
CA PHE A 315 14.05 0.62 19.25
C PHE A 315 13.92 1.88 20.12
N SER A 316 12.82 1.99 20.86
CA SER A 316 12.66 2.99 21.91
C SER A 316 13.70 2.79 23.03
N LYS A 317 13.82 3.78 23.91
CA LYS A 317 14.68 3.69 25.11
C LYS A 317 14.27 2.55 26.04
N ASP A 318 13.02 2.10 25.97
CA ASP A 318 12.49 0.98 26.75
C ASP A 318 12.76 -0.39 26.11
N GLY A 319 13.51 -0.43 24.99
CA GLY A 319 13.84 -1.67 24.29
C GLY A 319 12.70 -2.22 23.43
N ILE A 320 11.78 -1.36 22.98
CA ILE A 320 10.62 -1.75 22.18
C ILE A 320 10.78 -1.28 20.72
N PHE A 321 10.60 -2.19 19.77
CA PHE A 321 10.43 -1.88 18.35
C PHE A 321 8.93 -1.66 18.05
N ALA A 322 8.47 -0.43 18.27
CA ALA A 322 7.08 -0.05 18.08
C ALA A 322 6.81 0.24 16.59
N SER A 323 6.13 -0.66 15.88
CA SER A 323 5.87 -0.53 14.44
C SER A 323 4.93 0.63 14.07
N ASP A 324 4.19 1.14 15.05
CA ASP A 324 3.29 2.29 14.93
C ASP A 324 3.97 3.64 15.20
N GLN A 325 5.29 3.66 15.42
CA GLN A 325 6.07 4.87 15.66
C GLN A 325 7.01 5.18 14.49
N TYR A 326 7.20 6.48 14.20
CA TYR A 326 8.07 6.96 13.14
C TYR A 326 9.54 6.53 13.30
N ARG A 327 10.01 6.38 14.55
CA ARG A 327 11.36 5.91 14.86
C ARG A 327 11.69 4.58 14.15
N SER A 328 10.74 3.66 14.12
CA SER A 328 10.89 2.38 13.45
C SER A 328 11.05 2.55 11.93
N ILE A 329 10.34 3.50 11.32
CA ILE A 329 10.49 3.87 9.90
C ILE A 329 11.88 4.46 9.61
N LEU A 330 12.37 5.35 10.47
CA LEU A 330 13.71 5.95 10.32
C LEU A 330 14.82 4.90 10.30
N SER A 331 14.62 3.79 11.00
CA SER A 331 15.60 2.71 11.07
C SER A 331 15.72 1.88 9.79
N LEU A 332 14.76 1.98 8.86
CA LEU A 332 14.68 1.12 7.68
C LEU A 332 15.78 1.42 6.65
N VAL A 333 16.11 0.42 5.84
CA VAL A 333 17.24 0.50 4.90
C VAL A 333 16.93 1.44 3.74
N THR A 334 17.83 2.37 3.44
CA THR A 334 17.72 3.30 2.30
C THR A 334 18.48 2.81 1.06
N ASN A 335 19.48 1.95 1.26
CA ASN A 335 20.48 1.56 0.27
C ASN A 335 21.22 2.77 -0.36
N THR A 336 21.32 3.89 0.36
CA THR A 336 21.93 5.14 -0.14
C THR A 336 23.32 4.92 -0.73
N ASP A 337 24.14 4.11 -0.05
CA ASP A 337 25.51 3.75 -0.42
C ASP A 337 25.61 2.92 -1.71
N LYS A 338 24.54 2.20 -2.07
CA LYS A 338 24.49 1.34 -3.26
C LYS A 338 23.81 2.00 -4.46
N ARG A 339 23.20 3.18 -4.26
CA ARG A 339 22.50 3.92 -5.31
C ARG A 339 23.48 4.67 -6.20
N SER A 340 23.15 4.75 -7.49
CA SER A 340 23.91 5.58 -8.41
C SER A 340 23.68 7.07 -8.12
N VAL A 341 24.66 7.90 -8.44
CA VAL A 341 24.55 9.37 -8.37
C VAL A 341 23.35 9.88 -9.18
N HIS A 342 23.06 9.25 -10.32
CA HIS A 342 21.92 9.61 -11.15
C HIS A 342 20.59 9.33 -10.44
N ASP A 343 20.45 8.18 -9.77
CA ASP A 343 19.24 7.85 -8.98
C ASP A 343 19.06 8.83 -7.81
N LEU A 344 20.11 9.08 -7.02
CA LEU A 344 20.07 10.00 -5.88
C LEU A 344 19.75 11.43 -6.31
N PHE A 345 20.40 11.93 -7.37
CA PHE A 345 20.15 13.26 -7.90
C PHE A 345 18.73 13.40 -8.44
N ARG A 346 18.20 12.38 -9.12
CA ARG A 346 16.80 12.37 -9.57
C ARG A 346 15.84 12.47 -8.39
N ARG A 347 16.02 11.66 -7.34
CA ARG A 347 15.19 11.71 -6.14
C ARG A 347 15.31 13.07 -5.44
N SER A 348 16.51 13.64 -5.36
CA SER A 348 16.71 14.98 -4.80
C SER A 348 15.95 16.04 -5.58
N MET A 349 15.92 15.96 -6.91
CA MET A 349 15.12 16.84 -7.77
C MET A 349 13.63 16.66 -7.50
N ASP A 350 13.14 15.42 -7.45
CA ASP A 350 11.73 15.13 -7.16
C ASP A 350 11.35 15.65 -5.75
N SER A 351 12.20 15.43 -4.74
CA SER A 351 12.05 15.96 -3.37
C SER A 351 12.03 17.49 -3.33
N CYS A 352 12.89 18.18 -4.06
CA CYS A 352 12.90 19.66 -4.09
C CYS A 352 11.65 20.23 -4.74
N PHE A 353 11.08 19.56 -5.74
CA PHE A 353 9.80 19.93 -6.34
C PHE A 353 8.65 19.75 -5.35
N ILE A 354 8.60 18.60 -4.67
CA ILE A 354 7.63 18.35 -3.59
C ILE A 354 7.74 19.44 -2.52
N LEU A 355 8.96 19.68 -2.03
CA LEU A 355 9.25 20.67 -1.01
C LEU A 355 8.81 22.07 -1.41
N TYR A 356 9.05 22.48 -2.66
CA TYR A 356 8.61 23.78 -3.18
C TYR A 356 7.09 23.95 -3.13
N PHE A 357 6.31 22.92 -3.49
CA PHE A 357 4.85 23.00 -3.37
C PHE A 357 4.40 23.00 -1.90
N VAL A 358 5.02 22.17 -1.04
CA VAL A 358 4.72 22.17 0.40
C VAL A 358 4.95 23.56 1.00
N THR A 359 6.10 24.18 0.73
CA THR A 359 6.47 25.46 1.34
C THR A 359 5.67 26.64 0.80
N THR A 360 5.31 26.64 -0.49
CA THR A 360 4.66 27.78 -1.15
C THR A 360 3.13 27.67 -1.22
N CYS A 361 2.56 26.49 -0.97
CA CYS A 361 1.12 26.25 -1.03
C CYS A 361 0.48 25.86 0.31
N THR A 362 1.25 25.77 1.40
CA THR A 362 0.75 25.31 2.70
C THR A 362 1.28 26.16 3.84
N SER A 363 0.65 26.02 5.01
CA SER A 363 1.09 26.62 6.27
C SER A 363 1.91 25.65 7.13
N MET A 364 2.51 24.60 6.55
CA MET A 364 3.31 23.62 7.31
C MET A 364 4.45 24.27 8.09
N PHE A 365 5.01 25.37 7.57
CA PHE A 365 6.06 26.18 8.20
C PHE A 365 5.51 27.52 8.75
N GLY A 366 4.26 27.53 9.23
CA GLY A 366 3.56 28.69 9.78
C GLY A 366 2.70 29.43 8.74
N SER A 367 3.30 29.90 7.66
CA SER A 367 2.60 30.52 6.52
C SER A 367 3.26 30.13 5.19
N PRO A 368 2.53 30.18 4.06
CA PRO A 368 3.14 29.97 2.75
C PRO A 368 4.34 30.90 2.54
N LEU A 369 5.50 30.31 2.22
CA LEU A 369 6.73 31.03 1.96
C LEU A 369 6.71 31.68 0.57
N GLU A 370 7.58 32.67 0.38
CA GLU A 370 7.80 33.29 -0.92
C GLU A 370 8.25 32.26 -1.96
N LYS A 371 7.86 32.46 -3.21
CA LYS A 371 8.20 31.58 -4.35
C LYS A 371 9.63 31.81 -4.83
N ASP A 372 10.58 31.76 -3.90
CA ASP A 372 12.01 31.96 -4.12
C ASP A 372 12.79 30.78 -3.52
N LEU A 373 13.51 30.05 -4.37
CA LEU A 373 14.33 28.90 -3.96
C LEU A 373 15.43 29.30 -2.96
N SER A 374 15.88 30.55 -2.97
CA SER A 374 16.87 31.07 -2.02
C SER A 374 16.33 31.10 -0.60
N VAL A 375 15.05 31.46 -0.43
CA VAL A 375 14.36 31.47 0.86
C VAL A 375 14.21 30.05 1.41
N LEU A 376 13.83 29.09 0.55
CA LEU A 376 13.72 27.68 0.91
C LEU A 376 15.07 27.10 1.34
N MET A 377 16.14 27.41 0.60
CA MET A 377 17.49 26.91 0.86
C MET A 377 18.10 27.45 2.17
N GLN A 378 17.72 28.66 2.59
CA GLN A 378 18.21 29.27 3.83
C GLN A 378 17.39 28.87 5.07
N ASN A 379 16.18 28.35 4.88
CA ASN A 379 15.33 27.90 5.97
C ASN A 379 15.71 26.46 6.37
N THR A 380 16.32 26.31 7.54
CA THR A 380 16.80 25.01 8.01
C THR A 380 15.67 23.99 8.13
N ASP A 381 14.50 24.38 8.62
CA ASP A 381 13.37 23.45 8.81
C ASP A 381 12.83 22.93 7.48
N VAL A 382 12.86 23.78 6.46
CA VAL A 382 12.53 23.41 5.09
C VAL A 382 13.54 22.41 4.53
N THR A 383 14.85 22.68 4.64
CA THR A 383 15.89 21.77 4.13
C THR A 383 15.87 20.42 4.83
N PHE A 384 15.57 20.41 6.13
CA PHE A 384 15.42 19.19 6.90
C PHE A 384 14.19 18.36 6.51
N VAL A 385 13.01 18.98 6.40
CA VAL A 385 11.82 18.24 5.90
C VAL A 385 12.06 17.73 4.49
N GLY A 386 12.74 18.51 3.63
CA GLY A 386 13.23 18.04 2.33
C GLY A 386 14.09 16.78 2.45
N SER A 387 14.98 16.73 3.45
CA SER A 387 15.82 15.56 3.70
C SER A 387 15.01 14.33 4.14
N LEU A 388 13.92 14.51 4.91
CA LEU A 388 13.01 13.42 5.27
C LEU A 388 12.27 12.87 4.05
N ILE A 389 11.78 13.76 3.16
CA ILE A 389 11.15 13.36 1.90
C ILE A 389 12.13 12.54 1.05
N LEU A 390 13.38 13.02 0.89
CA LEU A 390 14.43 12.31 0.16
C LEU A 390 14.78 10.96 0.79
N ARG A 391 14.88 10.91 2.12
CA ARG A 391 15.10 9.65 2.87
C ARG A 391 13.98 8.66 2.59
N HIS A 392 12.72 9.10 2.60
CA HIS A 392 11.58 8.21 2.31
C HIS A 392 11.53 7.79 0.86
N GLN A 393 11.90 8.64 -0.09
CA GLN A 393 12.07 8.22 -1.48
C GLN A 393 13.13 7.12 -1.63
N GLN A 394 14.15 7.06 -0.77
CA GLN A 394 15.14 5.97 -0.76
C GLN A 394 14.65 4.74 0.01
N THR A 395 13.86 4.93 1.07
CA THR A 395 13.35 3.87 1.96
C THR A 395 12.23 3.07 1.30
N ILE A 396 11.25 3.76 0.72
CA ILE A 396 10.00 3.16 0.21
C ILE A 396 10.26 2.02 -0.79
N PRO A 397 11.13 2.15 -1.81
CA PRO A 397 11.31 1.10 -2.82
C PRO A 397 11.75 -0.27 -2.26
N SER A 398 12.43 -0.29 -1.12
CA SER A 398 12.93 -1.52 -0.51
C SER A 398 12.10 -2.01 0.68
N ASN A 399 11.19 -1.19 1.21
CA ASN A 399 10.54 -1.47 2.48
C ASN A 399 9.01 -1.31 2.48
N ALA A 400 8.44 -0.58 1.52
CA ALA A 400 6.99 -0.43 1.46
C ALA A 400 6.34 -1.69 0.89
N HIS A 401 5.16 -2.02 1.40
CA HIS A 401 4.45 -3.23 1.01
C HIS A 401 3.21 -2.89 0.21
N SER A 402 2.89 -3.74 -0.76
CA SER A 402 1.59 -3.70 -1.42
C SER A 402 0.52 -4.06 -0.39
N PHE A 403 -0.61 -3.35 -0.40
CA PHE A 403 -1.79 -3.68 0.39
C PHE A 403 -2.85 -4.26 -0.54
N PRO A 404 -2.93 -5.60 -0.66
CA PRO A 404 -3.74 -6.23 -1.69
C PRO A 404 -5.22 -6.39 -1.30
N GLU A 405 -6.03 -6.63 -2.32
CA GLU A 405 -7.40 -7.13 -2.24
C GLU A 405 -7.65 -8.15 -3.36
N GLU A 406 -8.53 -9.11 -3.11
CA GLU A 406 -8.91 -10.12 -4.10
C GLU A 406 -10.07 -9.62 -4.97
N TYR A 407 -9.93 -9.76 -6.28
CA TYR A 407 -11.00 -9.49 -7.24
C TYR A 407 -11.07 -10.65 -8.24
N ASP A 408 -12.15 -11.43 -8.17
CA ASP A 408 -12.28 -12.67 -8.93
C ASP A 408 -11.05 -13.57 -8.68
N MET A 409 -10.32 -13.97 -9.72
CA MET A 409 -9.10 -14.80 -9.61
C MET A 409 -7.80 -13.99 -9.47
N ASP A 410 -7.89 -12.65 -9.48
CA ASP A 410 -6.73 -11.77 -9.46
C ASP A 410 -6.54 -11.09 -8.09
N THR A 411 -5.29 -10.96 -7.67
CA THR A 411 -4.91 -10.11 -6.54
C THR A 411 -4.55 -8.72 -7.04
N ASN A 412 -5.28 -7.69 -6.60
CA ASN A 412 -5.06 -6.30 -6.98
C ASN A 412 -4.44 -5.49 -5.84
N GLU A 413 -3.56 -4.55 -6.18
CA GLU A 413 -3.05 -3.58 -5.20
C GLU A 413 -4.02 -2.41 -5.05
N ARG A 414 -4.73 -2.35 -3.91
CA ARG A 414 -5.57 -1.19 -3.55
C ARG A 414 -4.76 -0.03 -3.00
N GLY A 415 -3.59 -0.28 -2.41
CA GLY A 415 -2.72 0.78 -1.88
C GLY A 415 -1.34 0.30 -1.48
N ILE A 416 -0.53 1.20 -0.94
CA ILE A 416 0.80 0.91 -0.42
C ILE A 416 0.83 1.28 1.06
N VAL A 417 1.55 0.49 1.86
CA VAL A 417 1.67 0.64 3.30
C VAL A 417 3.13 0.66 3.75
N ALA A 418 3.39 1.41 4.82
CA ALA A 418 4.67 1.42 5.52
C ALA A 418 4.51 0.63 6.83
N MET A 419 5.17 -0.53 6.90
CA MET A 419 5.06 -1.51 7.98
C MET A 419 6.48 -1.92 8.41
N PRO A 420 7.08 -1.18 9.37
CA PRO A 420 8.46 -1.38 9.79
C PRO A 420 8.81 -2.81 10.19
N PHE A 421 7.91 -3.52 10.88
CA PHE A 421 8.23 -4.88 11.34
C PHE A 421 8.25 -5.85 10.16
N PHE A 422 7.31 -5.75 9.23
CA PHE A 422 7.30 -6.59 8.02
C PHE A 422 8.51 -6.32 7.12
N SER A 423 9.06 -5.11 7.14
CA SER A 423 10.31 -4.79 6.44
C SER A 423 11.55 -5.48 7.04
N LEU A 424 11.45 -6.09 8.24
CA LEU A 424 12.53 -6.90 8.85
C LEU A 424 12.50 -8.37 8.40
N ILE A 425 11.47 -8.79 7.65
CA ILE A 425 11.35 -10.17 7.15
C ILE A 425 12.03 -10.24 5.77
N ASN A 426 13.09 -11.04 5.69
CA ASN A 426 13.90 -11.16 4.48
C ASN A 426 13.25 -12.04 3.41
N HIS A 427 13.84 -11.98 2.22
CA HIS A 427 13.38 -12.69 1.04
C HIS A 427 13.83 -14.17 0.97
N SER A 428 12.92 -15.05 0.54
CA SER A 428 13.23 -16.34 -0.10
C SER A 428 12.40 -16.54 -1.37
N CYS A 429 12.96 -17.20 -2.38
CA CYS A 429 12.21 -17.60 -3.59
C CYS A 429 11.20 -18.73 -3.31
N ASN A 430 11.29 -19.38 -2.15
CA ASN A 430 10.29 -20.28 -1.57
C ASN A 430 10.10 -19.85 -0.09
N PRO A 431 9.23 -18.87 0.19
CA PRO A 431 9.04 -18.33 1.54
C PRO A 431 8.39 -19.36 2.47
N ASN A 432 8.57 -19.21 3.78
CA ASN A 432 7.93 -20.06 4.79
C ASN A 432 6.72 -19.41 5.48
N VAL A 433 6.40 -18.16 5.12
CA VAL A 433 5.20 -17.45 5.57
C VAL A 433 4.38 -16.91 4.42
N LEU A 434 3.10 -16.62 4.68
CA LEU A 434 2.19 -15.91 3.78
C LEU A 434 1.61 -14.67 4.45
N ARG A 435 1.36 -13.63 3.64
CA ARG A 435 0.71 -12.39 4.06
C ARG A 435 -0.76 -12.38 3.64
N VAL A 436 -1.64 -11.98 4.54
CA VAL A 436 -3.07 -11.81 4.28
C VAL A 436 -3.49 -10.41 4.68
N SER A 437 -3.99 -9.67 3.70
CA SER A 437 -4.52 -8.32 3.89
C SER A 437 -5.91 -8.40 4.54
N ARG A 438 -6.10 -7.65 5.63
CA ARG A 438 -7.38 -7.43 6.32
C ARG A 438 -7.78 -5.96 6.19
N PRO A 439 -9.00 -5.55 6.59
CA PRO A 439 -9.45 -4.19 6.33
C PRO A 439 -8.48 -3.09 6.78
N LYS A 440 -7.80 -3.28 7.93
CA LYS A 440 -6.92 -2.28 8.56
C LYS A 440 -5.47 -2.72 8.79
N ASP A 441 -5.20 -4.01 8.70
CA ASP A 441 -3.91 -4.63 9.04
C ASP A 441 -3.53 -5.69 8.00
N ILE A 442 -2.29 -6.17 8.09
CA ILE A 442 -1.87 -7.38 7.39
C ILE A 442 -1.44 -8.40 8.45
N VAL A 443 -1.84 -9.65 8.25
CA VAL A 443 -1.50 -10.79 9.11
C VAL A 443 -0.51 -11.69 8.40
N ILE A 444 0.50 -12.17 9.11
CA ILE A 444 1.45 -13.18 8.64
C ILE A 444 1.15 -14.52 9.29
N TYR A 445 0.99 -15.55 8.46
CA TYR A 445 0.82 -16.94 8.91
C TYR A 445 2.01 -17.79 8.48
N ALA A 446 2.41 -18.75 9.31
CA ALA A 446 3.35 -19.80 8.91
C ALA A 446 2.70 -20.71 7.85
N MET A 447 3.40 -20.97 6.74
CA MET A 447 2.95 -21.91 5.71
C MET A 447 3.48 -23.32 5.94
N TYR A 448 4.71 -23.43 6.42
CA TYR A 448 5.41 -24.69 6.66
C TYR A 448 5.72 -24.84 8.15
N PRO A 449 6.06 -26.06 8.61
CA PRO A 449 6.76 -26.20 9.88
C PRO A 449 8.05 -25.38 9.83
N ILE A 450 8.30 -24.58 10.87
CA ILE A 450 9.52 -23.77 11.01
C ILE A 450 10.19 -24.19 12.31
N GLN A 451 11.44 -24.62 12.22
CA GLN A 451 12.19 -25.05 13.39
C GLN A 451 12.71 -23.85 14.19
N GLU A 452 12.91 -24.04 15.49
CA GLU A 452 13.62 -23.07 16.32
C GLU A 452 14.97 -22.70 15.66
N CYS A 453 15.31 -21.41 15.70
CA CYS A 453 16.48 -20.83 15.03
C CYS A 453 16.44 -20.83 13.49
N GLU A 454 15.33 -21.20 12.84
CA GLU A 454 15.17 -20.93 11.41
C GLU A 454 14.74 -19.47 11.16
N GLN A 455 15.20 -18.90 10.06
CA GLN A 455 14.79 -17.56 9.66
C GLN A 455 13.39 -17.58 9.06
N ILE A 456 12.60 -16.55 9.38
CA ILE A 456 11.31 -16.28 8.76
C ILE A 456 11.56 -15.57 7.43
N PHE A 457 11.04 -16.13 6.35
CA PHE A 457 11.21 -15.62 4.99
C PHE A 457 9.88 -15.38 4.31
N ASP A 458 9.75 -14.19 3.74
CA ASP A 458 8.67 -13.80 2.85
C ASP A 458 9.17 -13.75 1.40
N ASN A 459 8.26 -13.58 0.43
CA ASN A 459 8.60 -13.44 -0.97
C ASN A 459 8.41 -12.00 -1.45
N TYR A 460 9.40 -11.50 -2.18
CA TYR A 460 9.41 -10.15 -2.74
C TYR A 460 8.98 -10.18 -4.20
N SER A 461 7.89 -10.92 -4.49
CA SER A 461 7.28 -11.10 -5.81
C SER A 461 8.08 -11.92 -6.84
N TYR A 462 9.08 -12.69 -6.40
CA TYR A 462 9.92 -13.53 -7.27
C TYR A 462 9.96 -14.97 -6.76
N HIS A 463 8.86 -15.70 -6.94
CA HIS A 463 8.78 -17.13 -6.58
C HIS A 463 9.52 -18.01 -7.59
N TYR A 464 10.16 -19.08 -7.13
CA TYR A 464 11.01 -19.92 -8.00
C TYR A 464 10.21 -20.58 -9.13
N ALA A 465 8.98 -21.03 -8.84
CA ALA A 465 8.15 -21.76 -9.78
C ALA A 465 7.61 -20.90 -10.94
N LEU A 466 7.67 -19.56 -10.81
CA LEU A 466 7.10 -18.62 -11.79
C LEU A 466 8.15 -17.89 -12.64
N SER A 467 9.41 -17.87 -12.20
CA SER A 467 10.44 -17.03 -12.84
C SER A 467 11.80 -17.71 -12.78
N PRO A 468 12.58 -17.75 -13.86
CA PRO A 468 13.92 -18.36 -13.85
C PRO A 468 14.88 -17.70 -12.86
N LYS A 469 15.83 -18.46 -12.32
CA LYS A 469 16.84 -18.00 -11.34
C LYS A 469 17.55 -16.71 -11.76
N ALA A 470 17.96 -16.61 -13.03
CA ALA A 470 18.63 -15.43 -13.56
C ALA A 470 17.74 -14.18 -13.48
N THR A 471 16.47 -14.30 -13.87
CA THR A 471 15.49 -13.21 -13.80
C THR A 471 15.23 -12.78 -12.36
N ARG A 472 15.00 -13.73 -11.44
CA ARG A 472 14.78 -13.45 -10.02
C ARG A 472 15.98 -12.71 -9.41
N ARG A 473 17.20 -13.23 -9.60
CA ARG A 473 18.42 -12.62 -9.05
C ARG A 473 18.68 -11.23 -9.63
N LYS A 474 18.47 -11.02 -10.92
CA LYS A 474 18.61 -9.70 -11.55
C LYS A 474 17.63 -8.70 -10.94
N ALA A 475 16.35 -9.04 -10.88
CA ALA A 475 15.33 -8.13 -10.39
C ALA A 475 15.49 -7.80 -8.89
N LEU A 476 15.83 -8.81 -8.07
CA LEU A 476 16.15 -8.60 -6.66
C LEU A 476 17.38 -7.71 -6.46
N PHE A 477 18.41 -7.88 -7.29
CA PHE A 477 19.59 -7.03 -7.25
C PHE A 477 19.29 -5.58 -7.65
N GLU A 478 18.52 -5.38 -8.72
CA GLU A 478 18.15 -4.04 -9.20
C GLU A 478 17.28 -3.26 -8.20
N GLN A 479 16.36 -3.95 -7.51
CA GLN A 479 15.40 -3.32 -6.59
C GLN A 479 15.88 -3.26 -5.13
N TYR A 480 16.51 -4.34 -4.64
CA TYR A 480 16.84 -4.53 -3.23
C TYR A 480 18.35 -4.65 -2.96
N TYR A 481 19.18 -4.56 -4.00
CA TYR A 481 20.65 -4.50 -3.89
C TYR A 481 21.29 -5.69 -3.16
N PHE A 482 20.71 -6.88 -3.32
CA PHE A 482 21.29 -8.13 -2.85
C PHE A 482 21.15 -9.24 -3.90
N ILE A 483 21.97 -10.28 -3.74
CA ILE A 483 21.94 -11.48 -4.58
C ILE A 483 21.32 -12.61 -3.76
N CYS A 484 20.16 -13.13 -4.21
CA CYS A 484 19.48 -14.20 -3.51
C CYS A 484 20.27 -15.52 -3.56
N ASN A 485 20.50 -16.10 -2.38
CA ASN A 485 21.16 -17.39 -2.16
C ASN A 485 20.27 -18.38 -1.40
N CYS A 486 18.94 -18.29 -1.52
CA CYS A 486 18.03 -19.30 -0.95
C CYS A 486 18.21 -20.67 -1.63
N ILE A 487 17.71 -21.74 -1.02
CA ILE A 487 17.78 -23.12 -1.55
C ILE A 487 17.33 -23.19 -3.03
N PRO A 488 16.16 -22.64 -3.44
CA PRO A 488 15.78 -22.62 -4.85
C PRO A 488 16.77 -21.95 -5.81
N CYS A 489 17.57 -21.00 -5.33
CA CYS A 489 18.61 -20.35 -6.10
C CYS A 489 19.94 -21.13 -6.06
N GLN A 490 20.27 -21.82 -4.98
CA GLN A 490 21.48 -22.64 -4.90
C GLN A 490 21.35 -23.87 -5.81
N ASP A 491 20.24 -24.58 -5.69
CA ASP A 491 20.00 -25.86 -6.35
C ASP A 491 19.34 -25.73 -7.74
N ASP A 492 19.11 -24.50 -8.19
CA ASP A 492 18.46 -24.17 -9.46
C ASP A 492 17.13 -24.90 -9.67
N TRP A 493 16.22 -24.75 -8.69
CA TRP A 493 14.93 -25.44 -8.70
C TRP A 493 14.13 -25.14 -9.99
N PRO A 494 13.43 -26.15 -10.54
CA PRO A 494 12.68 -26.03 -11.79
C PRO A 494 11.50 -25.06 -11.70
N LEU A 495 11.05 -24.58 -12.87
CA LEU A 495 9.77 -23.88 -13.00
C LEU A 495 8.61 -24.83 -12.77
N PHE A 496 7.42 -24.30 -12.46
CA PHE A 496 6.23 -25.09 -12.08
C PHE A 496 5.94 -26.26 -13.01
N GLN A 497 6.02 -26.05 -14.33
CA GLN A 497 5.76 -27.06 -15.35
C GLN A 497 6.71 -28.27 -15.31
N ASP A 498 7.90 -28.09 -14.73
CA ASP A 498 8.98 -29.07 -14.69
C ASP A 498 9.16 -29.66 -13.26
N VAL A 499 8.32 -29.24 -12.29
CA VAL A 499 8.34 -29.77 -10.92
C VAL A 499 7.75 -31.19 -10.92
N GLN A 500 8.46 -32.12 -10.28
CA GLN A 500 8.05 -33.52 -10.18
C GLN A 500 6.97 -33.73 -9.11
N SER A 501 6.11 -34.72 -9.33
CA SER A 501 5.15 -35.19 -8.33
C SER A 501 5.81 -36.04 -7.25
N PHE A 502 5.21 -36.09 -6.06
CA PHE A 502 5.61 -37.03 -5.02
C PHE A 502 5.63 -38.48 -5.50
N GLN A 503 4.81 -38.86 -6.49
CA GLN A 503 4.79 -40.23 -7.02
C GLN A 503 6.12 -40.63 -7.66
N SER A 504 6.88 -39.68 -8.20
CA SER A 504 8.20 -39.90 -8.76
C SER A 504 9.32 -39.74 -7.71
N LEU A 505 9.11 -38.86 -6.73
CA LEU A 505 10.11 -38.50 -5.72
C LEU A 505 10.20 -39.51 -4.57
N VAL A 506 9.09 -40.15 -4.20
CA VAL A 506 9.00 -41.08 -3.06
C VAL A 506 9.11 -42.52 -3.54
N GLN A 507 10.20 -43.19 -3.18
CA GLN A 507 10.47 -44.58 -3.60
C GLN A 507 9.76 -45.64 -2.73
N ASP A 508 9.42 -45.31 -1.47
CA ASP A 508 8.72 -46.24 -0.59
C ASP A 508 7.22 -46.26 -0.92
N ALA A 509 6.75 -47.40 -1.44
CA ALA A 509 5.36 -47.59 -1.85
C ALA A 509 4.35 -47.42 -0.69
N LYS A 510 4.72 -47.75 0.54
CA LYS A 510 3.83 -47.56 1.71
C LYS A 510 3.70 -46.08 2.05
N VAL A 511 4.80 -45.35 1.99
CA VAL A 511 4.80 -43.89 2.20
C VAL A 511 4.02 -43.19 1.09
N ALA A 512 4.24 -43.59 -0.17
CA ALA A 512 3.49 -43.04 -1.31
C ALA A 512 1.97 -43.30 -1.19
N ALA A 513 1.56 -44.50 -0.75
CA ALA A 513 0.15 -44.82 -0.51
C ALA A 513 -0.46 -43.99 0.64
N MET A 514 0.30 -43.77 1.72
CA MET A 514 -0.11 -42.90 2.82
C MET A 514 -0.32 -41.45 2.35
N ILE A 515 0.64 -40.91 1.58
CA ILE A 515 0.52 -39.56 1.02
C ILE A 515 -0.71 -39.46 0.12
N ALA A 516 -0.92 -40.42 -0.79
CA ALA A 516 -2.09 -40.45 -1.65
C ALA A 516 -3.41 -40.45 -0.86
N SER A 517 -3.47 -41.17 0.26
CA SER A 517 -4.63 -41.17 1.15
C SER A 517 -4.87 -39.82 1.82
N VAL A 518 -3.80 -39.13 2.25
CA VAL A 518 -3.89 -37.80 2.86
C VAL A 518 -4.36 -36.76 1.84
N LEU A 519 -3.95 -36.90 0.58
CA LEU A 519 -4.27 -35.95 -0.49
C LEU A 519 -5.61 -36.20 -1.18
N MET A 520 -6.43 -37.17 -0.74
CA MET A 520 -7.68 -37.54 -1.44
C MET A 520 -8.64 -36.37 -1.69
N LYS A 521 -8.65 -35.35 -0.81
CA LYS A 521 -9.54 -34.19 -0.94
C LYS A 521 -8.95 -33.01 -1.72
N SER A 522 -7.65 -33.05 -2.09
CA SER A 522 -6.93 -31.89 -2.63
C SER A 522 -7.56 -31.33 -3.92
N ASN A 523 -7.97 -32.21 -4.85
CA ASN A 523 -8.63 -31.82 -6.10
C ASN A 523 -10.00 -31.14 -5.88
N ASN A 524 -10.73 -31.58 -4.86
CA ASN A 524 -12.00 -30.95 -4.49
C ASN A 524 -11.73 -29.54 -3.94
N TYR A 525 -10.75 -29.40 -3.03
CA TYR A 525 -10.37 -28.10 -2.48
C TYR A 525 -9.83 -27.14 -3.55
N LEU A 526 -9.05 -27.63 -4.51
CA LEU A 526 -8.63 -26.84 -5.66
C LEU A 526 -9.82 -26.29 -6.43
N THR A 527 -10.78 -27.16 -6.77
CA THR A 527 -11.98 -26.76 -7.52
C THR A 527 -12.84 -25.78 -6.73
N THR A 528 -12.97 -25.97 -5.42
CA THR A 528 -13.78 -25.11 -4.55
C THR A 528 -13.14 -23.75 -4.34
N ALA A 529 -11.83 -23.69 -4.09
CA ALA A 529 -11.07 -22.45 -3.95
C ALA A 529 -11.06 -21.64 -5.26
N ALA A 530 -10.93 -22.32 -6.40
CA ALA A 530 -11.02 -21.68 -7.72
C ALA A 530 -12.41 -21.06 -8.00
N LYS A 531 -13.48 -21.62 -7.39
CA LYS A 531 -14.84 -21.08 -7.50
C LYS A 531 -15.18 -20.00 -6.46
N GLY A 532 -14.29 -19.75 -5.50
CA GLY A 532 -14.55 -18.82 -4.39
C GLY A 532 -15.46 -19.37 -3.28
N ASN A 533 -15.82 -20.66 -3.32
CA ASN A 533 -16.86 -21.23 -2.45
C ASN A 533 -16.29 -21.83 -1.15
N VAL A 534 -15.39 -21.11 -0.47
CA VAL A 534 -14.63 -21.63 0.68
C VAL A 534 -15.08 -21.10 2.04
N LEU A 535 -15.91 -20.05 2.06
CA LEU A 535 -16.29 -19.36 3.30
C LEU A 535 -17.16 -20.20 4.24
N ASP A 536 -17.91 -21.17 3.71
CA ASP A 536 -18.76 -22.08 4.50
C ASP A 536 -18.05 -23.42 4.84
N MET A 537 -16.73 -23.50 4.67
CA MET A 537 -15.97 -24.75 4.85
C MET A 537 -15.05 -24.69 6.08
N ASP A 538 -15.61 -24.91 7.28
CA ASP A 538 -14.93 -24.74 8.57
C ASP A 538 -13.61 -25.54 8.74
N HIS A 539 -13.41 -26.62 7.97
CA HIS A 539 -12.25 -27.52 8.10
C HIS A 539 -11.22 -27.43 6.96
N ILE A 540 -11.46 -26.60 5.94
CA ILE A 540 -10.60 -26.59 4.75
C ILE A 540 -9.15 -26.18 5.08
N VAL A 541 -8.98 -25.19 5.98
CA VAL A 541 -7.66 -24.71 6.39
C VAL A 541 -6.91 -25.80 7.15
N ASP A 542 -7.53 -26.41 8.16
CA ASP A 542 -6.91 -27.47 8.97
C ASP A 542 -6.49 -28.68 8.11
N ASP A 543 -7.37 -29.12 7.20
CA ASP A 543 -7.05 -30.22 6.28
C ASP A 543 -5.84 -29.86 5.39
N LEU A 544 -5.79 -28.65 4.82
CA LEU A 544 -4.69 -28.21 3.97
C LEU A 544 -3.37 -28.11 4.75
N LEU A 545 -3.39 -27.54 5.97
CA LEU A 545 -2.22 -27.44 6.84
C LEU A 545 -1.69 -28.83 7.22
N GLN A 546 -2.58 -29.78 7.50
CA GLN A 546 -2.20 -31.17 7.77
C GLN A 546 -1.59 -31.84 6.54
N MET A 547 -2.16 -31.64 5.34
CA MET A 547 -1.59 -32.16 4.09
C MET A 547 -0.19 -31.58 3.83
N ILE A 548 -0.02 -30.27 4.01
CA ILE A 548 1.27 -29.58 3.87
C ILE A 548 2.29 -30.14 4.87
N LYS A 549 1.90 -30.30 6.15
CA LYS A 549 2.78 -30.87 7.18
C LYS A 549 3.24 -32.29 6.83
N VAL A 550 2.35 -33.14 6.32
CA VAL A 550 2.68 -34.50 5.89
C VAL A 550 3.66 -34.47 4.72
N LEU A 551 3.40 -33.66 3.69
CA LEU A 551 4.29 -33.56 2.52
C LEU A 551 5.66 -33.01 2.91
N TYR A 552 5.70 -31.97 3.76
CA TYR A 552 6.95 -31.34 4.20
C TYR A 552 7.89 -32.34 4.89
N ASN A 553 7.33 -33.28 5.65
CA ASN A 553 8.10 -34.28 6.38
C ASN A 553 8.52 -35.49 5.52
N LEU A 554 7.75 -35.83 4.49
CA LEU A 554 7.88 -37.10 3.77
C LEU A 554 8.36 -36.98 2.33
N VAL A 555 8.31 -35.78 1.74
CA VAL A 555 8.58 -35.57 0.31
C VAL A 555 9.72 -34.58 0.10
N PRO A 556 10.76 -34.93 -0.68
CA PRO A 556 11.79 -33.99 -1.09
C PRO A 556 11.19 -32.78 -1.83
N MET A 557 11.69 -31.57 -1.52
CA MET A 557 11.31 -30.35 -2.22
C MET A 557 12.26 -30.04 -3.38
N PRO A 558 11.78 -29.46 -4.50
CA PRO A 558 10.39 -29.06 -4.74
C PRO A 558 9.47 -30.21 -5.20
N CYS A 559 8.21 -30.16 -4.78
CA CYS A 559 7.17 -31.14 -5.13
C CYS A 559 5.95 -30.45 -5.74
N LEU A 560 5.33 -31.05 -6.76
CA LEU A 560 4.17 -30.49 -7.46
C LEU A 560 2.99 -30.30 -6.51
N GLU A 561 2.61 -31.35 -5.78
CA GLU A 561 1.48 -31.33 -4.86
C GLU A 561 1.67 -30.35 -3.70
N MET A 562 2.91 -30.16 -3.23
CA MET A 562 3.21 -29.14 -2.23
C MET A 562 2.90 -27.74 -2.76
N ASN A 563 3.37 -27.41 -3.98
CA ASN A 563 3.07 -26.12 -4.60
C ASN A 563 1.57 -25.93 -4.77
N THR A 564 0.86 -26.96 -5.27
CA THR A 564 -0.58 -26.91 -5.45
C THR A 564 -1.31 -26.63 -4.13
N LEU A 565 -0.96 -27.34 -3.05
CA LEU A 565 -1.61 -27.15 -1.74
C LEU A 565 -1.33 -25.78 -1.14
N VAL A 566 -0.10 -25.28 -1.26
CA VAL A 566 0.27 -23.94 -0.79
C VAL A 566 -0.52 -22.86 -1.55
N GLU A 567 -0.72 -23.00 -2.86
CA GLU A 567 -1.54 -22.06 -3.63
C GLU A 567 -3.03 -22.15 -3.27
N ILE A 568 -3.57 -23.35 -2.99
CA ILE A 568 -4.93 -23.50 -2.47
C ILE A 568 -5.06 -22.80 -1.11
N LEU A 569 -4.09 -23.02 -0.20
CA LEU A 569 -4.08 -22.41 1.12
C LEU A 569 -4.04 -20.87 1.04
N LYS A 570 -3.15 -20.32 0.20
CA LYS A 570 -3.06 -18.87 -0.06
C LYS A 570 -4.39 -18.33 -0.55
N ARG A 571 -5.03 -19.01 -1.50
CA ARG A 571 -6.33 -18.60 -2.04
C ARG A 571 -7.43 -18.63 -0.98
N VAL A 572 -7.48 -19.67 -0.15
CA VAL A 572 -8.43 -19.75 0.97
C VAL A 572 -8.25 -18.58 1.93
N TYR A 573 -7.01 -18.32 2.37
CA TYR A 573 -6.73 -17.18 3.25
C TYR A 573 -7.06 -15.83 2.62
N ALA A 574 -6.76 -15.65 1.34
CA ALA A 574 -7.04 -14.42 0.62
C ALA A 574 -8.56 -14.14 0.53
N LEU A 575 -9.36 -15.18 0.29
CA LEU A 575 -10.82 -15.09 0.30
C LEU A 575 -11.41 -14.82 1.68
N HIS A 576 -10.73 -15.19 2.77
CA HIS A 576 -11.15 -14.75 4.09
C HIS A 576 -10.72 -13.29 4.38
N GLY A 577 -9.75 -12.76 3.63
CA GLY A 577 -9.18 -11.42 3.78
C GLY A 577 -10.03 -10.32 3.14
N ASN A 578 -9.37 -9.38 2.46
CA ASN A 578 -10.04 -8.30 1.73
C ASN A 578 -10.48 -8.77 0.34
N ILE A 579 -11.78 -8.69 0.07
CA ILE A 579 -12.36 -8.96 -1.25
C ILE A 579 -13.01 -7.69 -1.79
N PHE A 580 -12.73 -7.36 -3.05
CA PHE A 580 -13.48 -6.38 -3.83
C PHE A 580 -14.60 -7.05 -4.61
N GLU A 581 -15.84 -6.91 -4.15
CA GLU A 581 -17.00 -7.48 -4.83
C GLU A 581 -17.75 -6.43 -5.65
N ILE A 582 -17.89 -6.66 -6.96
CA ILE A 582 -18.77 -5.85 -7.79
C ILE A 582 -20.23 -6.20 -7.46
N PRO A 583 -21.06 -5.22 -7.03
CA PRO A 583 -22.47 -5.47 -6.79
C PRO A 583 -23.17 -5.97 -8.06
N LYS A 584 -23.98 -7.02 -7.95
CA LYS A 584 -24.80 -7.54 -9.04
C LYS A 584 -26.18 -6.86 -9.01
N MET A 585 -26.68 -6.50 -10.19
CA MET A 585 -28.05 -5.98 -10.39
C MET A 585 -29.13 -7.01 -10.12
#